data_AF-A0A8T4Y2Q6-F1
#
_entry.id   AF-A0A8T4Y2Q6-F1
#
_cell.length_a   1.000
_cell.length_b   1.000
_cell.length_c   1.000
_cell.angle_alpha   90.00
_cell.angle_beta   90.00
_cell.angle_gamma   90.00
#
_symmetry.space_group_name_H-M   'P 1'
#
loop_
_entity.id
_entity.type
_entity.pdbx_description
1 polymer ?
#
loop_
_entity_poly.entity_id
_entity_poly.type
_entity_poly.pdbx_seq_one_letter_code
_entity_poly.pdbx_strand_id
1 'polypeptide(L)' 'MLLGRNLLWKTTFKGARILVSDVIELLAANLSIEEIIRDYYPSLNEDMIKEVLGWAAKPHREPSRLRLMKP' A
#
# COMPACT_ATOMS: atom_id res chain seq x y z
N MET A 1 -26.59 -2.97 -1.50
CA MET A 1 -25.85 -4.12 -2.08
C MET A 1 -24.80 -3.55 -3.03
N LEU A 2 -23.57 -3.29 -2.54
CA LEU A 2 -22.46 -2.81 -3.38
C LEU A 2 -21.56 -4.00 -3.69
N LEU A 3 -21.91 -4.73 -4.74
CA LEU A 3 -21.05 -5.72 -5.37
C LEU A 3 -19.84 -4.99 -5.98
N GLY A 4 -18.64 -5.48 -5.71
CA GLY A 4 -17.48 -5.20 -6.57
C GLY A 4 -16.42 -4.24 -6.05
N ARG A 5 -16.11 -4.19 -4.74
CA ARG A 5 -14.83 -3.60 -4.29
C ARG A 5 -13.67 -4.54 -4.57
N ASN A 6 -13.25 -4.48 -5.83
CA ASN A 6 -11.95 -4.71 -6.44
C ASN A 6 -10.85 -5.34 -5.56
N LEU A 7 -10.24 -6.43 -6.01
CA LEU A 7 -9.22 -7.22 -5.27
C LEU A 7 -7.95 -6.45 -4.83
N LEU A 8 -7.80 -5.17 -5.19
CA LEU A 8 -6.77 -4.23 -4.73
C LEU A 8 -6.81 -4.00 -3.20
N TRP A 9 -7.99 -4.05 -2.57
CA TRP A 9 -8.16 -3.79 -1.12
C TRP A 9 -7.62 -4.89 -0.20
N LYS A 10 -7.00 -5.96 -0.75
CA LYS A 10 -6.54 -7.11 0.03
C LYS A 10 -5.02 -7.30 -0.02
N THR A 11 -4.29 -6.31 -0.49
CA THR A 11 -2.82 -6.35 -0.54
C THR A 11 -2.27 -5.76 0.74
N THR A 12 -1.67 -6.63 1.55
CA THR A 12 -1.07 -6.28 2.85
C THR A 12 0.46 -6.32 2.78
N PHE A 13 1.14 -5.41 3.46
CA PHE A 13 2.59 -5.52 3.69
C PHE A 13 2.91 -6.84 4.41
N LYS A 14 4.00 -7.54 4.04
CA LYS A 14 4.30 -8.83 4.69
C LYS A 14 4.69 -8.61 6.16
N GLY A 15 3.96 -9.25 7.08
CA GLY A 15 4.17 -9.11 8.53
C GLY A 15 3.43 -7.95 9.18
N ALA A 16 2.86 -7.03 8.38
CA ALA A 16 2.02 -5.95 8.87
C ALA A 16 0.65 -6.01 8.18
N ARG A 17 -0.45 -6.07 8.95
CA ARG A 17 -1.81 -6.03 8.38
C ARG A 17 -2.21 -4.62 7.90
N ILE A 18 -1.30 -3.96 7.18
CA ILE A 18 -1.46 -2.61 6.65
C ILE A 18 -1.87 -2.75 5.19
N LEU A 19 -2.92 -2.05 4.77
CA LEU A 19 -3.37 -2.08 3.39
C LEU A 19 -2.58 -1.09 2.54
N VAL A 20 -2.25 -1.50 1.32
CA VAL A 20 -1.66 -0.61 0.30
C VAL A 20 -2.55 0.62 0.05
N SER A 21 -3.88 0.44 0.07
CA SER A 21 -4.83 1.55 -0.07
C SER A 21 -4.64 2.61 1.01
N ASP A 22 -4.44 2.20 2.26
CA ASP A 22 -4.36 3.17 3.37
C ASP A 22 -3.13 4.06 3.23
N VAL A 23 -2.00 3.49 2.81
CA VAL A 23 -0.77 4.27 2.54
C VAL A 23 -0.98 5.22 1.36
N ILE A 24 -1.67 4.80 0.30
CA ILE A 24 -1.98 5.67 -0.84
C ILE A 24 -2.89 6.84 -0.43
N GLU A 25 -3.90 6.59 0.40
CA GLU A 25 -4.80 7.64 0.90
C GLU A 25 -4.05 8.67 1.76
N LEU A 26 -3.12 8.23 2.62
CA LEU A 26 -2.28 9.14 3.41
C LEU A 26 -1.35 9.99 2.53
N LEU A 27 -0.75 9.38 1.51
CA LEU A 27 0.08 10.11 0.54
C LEU A 27 -0.76 11.10 -0.28
N ALA A 28 -1.99 10.73 -0.67
CA ALA A 28 -2.93 11.61 -1.36
C ALA A 28 -3.40 12.78 -0.48
N ALA A 29 -3.43 12.58 0.84
CA ALA A 29 -3.65 13.64 1.83
C ALA A 29 -2.42 14.53 2.06
N ASN A 30 -1.36 14.37 1.26
CA ASN A 30 -0.14 15.18 1.27
C ASN A 30 0.69 15.04 2.57
N LEU A 31 0.58 13.89 3.25
CA LEU A 31 1.52 13.53 4.31
C LEU A 31 2.86 13.08 3.72
N SER A 32 3.94 13.44 4.40
CA SER A 32 5.28 12.96 4.05
C SER A 32 5.46 11.48 4.41
N ILE A 33 6.42 10.83 3.76
CA ILE A 33 6.77 9.43 4.06
C ILE A 33 7.18 9.30 5.55
N GLU A 34 7.94 10.26 6.06
CA GLU A 34 8.40 10.30 7.44
C GLU A 34 7.22 10.44 8.42
N GLU A 35 6.23 11.26 8.11
CA GLU A 35 5.01 11.40 8.91
C GLU A 35 4.19 10.10 8.92
N ILE A 36 4.05 9.46 7.76
CA ILE A 36 3.34 8.17 7.63
C ILE A 36 4.03 7.09 8.47
N ILE A 37 5.36 6.99 8.41
CA ILE A 37 6.12 6.02 9.20
C ILE A 37 6.02 6.36 10.69
N ARG A 38 6.27 7.62 11.07
CA ARG A 38 6.32 8.03 12.48
C ARG A 38 4.96 7.94 13.17
N ASP A 39 3.91 8.40 12.52
CA ASP A 39 2.62 8.68 13.16
C ASP A 39 1.56 7.61 12.91
N TYR A 40 1.69 6.82 11.83
CA TYR A 40 0.67 5.83 11.43
C TYR A 40 1.19 4.41 11.42
N TYR A 41 2.33 4.17 10.76
CA TYR A 41 2.84 2.83 10.52
C TYR A 41 4.35 2.69 10.80
N PRO A 42 4.78 2.70 12.09
CA PRO A 42 6.19 2.60 12.46
C PRO A 42 6.90 1.32 12.03
N SER A 43 6.14 0.29 11.65
CA SER A 43 6.68 -0.96 11.10
C SER A 43 7.07 -0.85 9.62
N LEU A 44 6.68 0.23 8.94
CA LEU A 44 7.10 0.49 7.56
C LEU A 44 8.44 1.19 7.53
N ASN A 45 9.15 0.98 6.43
CA ASN A 45 10.29 1.81 6.07
C ASN A 45 10.02 2.53 4.74
N GLU A 46 10.89 3.46 4.39
CA GLU A 46 10.74 4.27 3.18
C GLU A 46 10.76 3.44 1.90
N ASP A 47 11.58 2.39 1.82
CA ASP A 47 11.66 1.52 0.64
C ASP A 47 10.35 0.78 0.39
N MET A 48 9.69 0.31 1.46
CA MET A 48 8.38 -0.31 1.39
C MET A 48 7.32 0.65 0.81
N ILE A 49 7.36 1.92 1.21
CA ILE A 49 6.40 2.94 0.71
C ILE A 49 6.71 3.29 -0.76
N LYS A 50 8.00 3.38 -1.13
CA LYS A 50 8.41 3.58 -2.53
C LYS A 50 8.00 2.41 -3.42
N GLU A 51 8.08 1.17 -2.93
CA GLU A 51 7.58 0.00 -3.67
C GLU A 51 6.07 0.10 -3.93
N VAL A 52 5.29 0.57 -2.94
CA VAL A 52 3.85 0.81 -3.12
C VAL A 52 3.59 1.83 -4.21
N LEU A 53 4.28 2.97 -4.19
CA LEU A 53 4.15 3.99 -5.22
C LEU A 53 4.55 3.47 -6.60
N GLY A 54 5.66 2.74 -6.69
CA GLY A 54 6.13 2.12 -7.92
C GLY A 54 5.19 1.04 -8.45
N TRP A 55 4.45 0.36 -7.57
CA TRP A 55 3.37 -0.53 -7.96
C TRP A 55 2.14 0.24 -8.42
N ALA A 56 1.69 1.25 -7.67
CA ALA A 56 0.50 2.04 -7.98
C ALA A 56 0.61 2.81 -9.31
N ALA A 57 1.83 3.23 -9.68
CA ALA A 57 2.10 3.93 -10.94
C ALA A 57 2.06 3.03 -12.19
N LYS A 58 2.02 1.70 -12.04
CA LYS A 58 2.01 0.77 -13.18
C LYS A 58 0.57 0.42 -13.57
N PRO A 59 0.22 0.40 -14.87
CA PRO A 59 -1.09 -0.04 -15.31
C PRO A 59 -1.23 -1.56 -15.15
N HIS A 60 -2.11 -1.99 -14.25
CA HIS A 60 -2.40 -3.41 -14.01
C HIS A 60 -3.63 -3.83 -14.83
N ARG A 61 -3.49 -4.85 -15.68
CA ARG A 61 -4.60 -5.40 -16.50
C ARG A 61 -5.39 -6.51 -15.79
N GLU A 62 -4.88 -7.05 -14.68
CA GLU A 62 -5.54 -8.06 -13.86
C GLU A 62 -5.39 -7.74 -12.37
N PRO A 63 -6.27 -8.27 -11.49
CA PRO A 63 -6.05 -8.28 -10.05
C PRO A 63 -4.88 -9.22 -9.74
N SER A 64 -3.66 -8.74 -9.98
CA SER A 64 -2.45 -9.43 -9.59
C SER A 64 -2.48 -9.57 -8.07
N ARG A 65 -2.69 -10.80 -7.60
CA ARG A 65 -2.28 -11.21 -6.24
C ARG A 65 -0.81 -10.80 -6.16
N LEU A 66 -0.52 -9.71 -5.47
CA LEU A 66 0.82 -9.30 -5.12
C LEU A 66 1.41 -10.42 -4.25
N ARG A 67 1.94 -11.47 -4.90
CA ARG A 67 3.05 -12.24 -4.37
C ARG A 67 4.19 -11.26 -4.44
N LEU A 68 4.43 -10.47 -3.40
CA LEU A 68 5.71 -9.80 -3.15
C LEU A 68 5.58 -9.02 -1.84
N MET A 69 6.42 -9.43 -0.89
CA MET A 69 7.41 -8.60 -0.21
C MET A 69 8.24 -9.63 0.56
N LYS A 70 9.49 -9.86 0.15
CA LYS A 70 10.40 -10.69 0.96
C LYS A 70 10.76 -9.89 2.23
N PRO A 71 11.09 -10.57 3.35
CA PRO A 71 11.68 -9.89 4.48
C PRO A 71 12.99 -9.21 4.06
#